data_AF-A0A4Q9DIJ7-F1
#
_entry.id   AF-A0A4Q9DIJ7-F1
#
_cell.length_a   1.000
_cell.length_b   1.000
_cell.length_c   1.000
_cell.angle_alpha   90.00
_cell.angle_beta   90.00
_cell.angle_gamma   90.00
#
_symmetry.space_group_name_H-M   'P 1'
#
loop_
_entity.id
_entity.type
_entity.pdbx_description
1 polymer ?
#
loop_
_entity_poly.entity_id
_entity_poly.type
_entity_poly.pdbx_seq_one_letter_code
_entity_poly.pdbx_strand_id
1 'polypeptide(L)'
;MIHYLWLILSVLLGAAGQVLMKWGVSSAKPAGAEMWSWSAVLAYWPVAAGLACYGFSSVFWLFALRKFPLSTAYPMVSLGYILVMVLGFYLFQESLSMQKWFGAAFIMCGVLLIARA
;
A
#
# COMPACT_ATOMS: atom_id res chain seq x y z
N MET A 1 16.45 -3.94 15.99
CA MET A 1 15.80 -5.11 15.36
C MET A 1 14.28 -5.08 15.50
N ILE A 2 13.71 -5.21 16.71
CA ILE A 2 12.24 -5.25 16.93
C ILE A 2 11.51 -4.01 16.39
N HIS A 3 12.12 -2.82 16.39
CA HIS A 3 11.45 -1.60 15.90
C HIS A 3 11.20 -1.60 14.39
N TYR A 4 12.07 -2.23 13.59
CA TYR A 4 11.85 -2.37 12.15
C TYR A 4 10.67 -3.28 11.82
N LEU A 5 10.31 -4.20 12.74
CA LEU A 5 9.14 -5.06 12.58
C LEU A 5 7.86 -4.21 12.48
N TRP A 6 7.70 -3.19 13.31
CA TRP A 6 6.52 -2.29 13.26
C TRP A 6 6.42 -1.58 11.92
N LEU A 7 7.56 -1.13 11.39
CA LEU A 7 7.61 -0.46 10.10
C LEU A 7 7.25 -1.43 8.97
N ILE A 8 7.85 -2.62 8.94
CA ILE A 8 7.57 -3.64 7.92
C ILE A 8 6.11 -4.07 7.97
N LEU A 9 5.56 -4.32 9.16
CA LEU A 9 4.14 -4.66 9.34
C LEU A 9 3.22 -3.54 8.84
N SER A 10 3.55 -2.28 9.14
CA SER A 10 2.80 -1.13 8.63
C SER A 10 2.81 -1.12 7.10
N VAL A 11 3.97 -1.27 6.46
CA VAL A 11 4.10 -1.27 5.01
C VAL A 11 3.32 -2.42 4.36
N LEU A 12 3.44 -3.64 4.90
CA LEU A 12 2.74 -4.83 4.38
C LEU A 12 1.22 -4.70 4.52
N LEU A 13 0.72 -4.28 5.69
CA LEU A 13 -0.71 -4.06 5.91
C LEU A 13 -1.25 -2.92 5.06
N GLY A 14 -0.46 -1.86 4.86
CA GLY A 14 -0.81 -0.75 4.00
C GLY A 14 -0.96 -1.20 2.55
N ALA A 15 -0.01 -1.99 2.04
CA ALA A 15 -0.07 -2.55 0.70
C ALA A 15 -1.25 -3.52 0.53
N ALA A 16 -1.46 -4.44 1.48
CA ALA A 16 -2.62 -5.34 1.48
C ALA A 16 -3.94 -4.56 1.49
N GLY A 17 -4.03 -3.49 2.30
CA GLY A 17 -5.18 -2.61 2.36
C GLY A 17 -5.49 -1.96 1.02
N GLN A 18 -4.48 -1.40 0.35
CA GLN A 18 -4.61 -0.79 -0.98
C GLN A 18 -5.08 -1.79 -2.04
N VAL A 19 -4.52 -3.01 -2.04
CA VAL A 19 -4.93 -4.07 -2.96
C VAL A 19 -6.36 -4.51 -2.70
N LEU A 20 -6.76 -4.70 -1.45
CA LEU A 20 -8.14 -5.08 -1.09
C LEU A 20 -9.16 -3.99 -1.47
N MET A 21 -8.85 -2.72 -1.23
CA MET A 21 -9.68 -1.61 -1.66
C MET A 21 -9.83 -1.58 -3.19
N LYS A 22 -8.71 -1.70 -3.92
CA LYS A 22 -8.71 -1.73 -5.39
C LYS A 22 -9.55 -2.90 -5.90
N TRP A 23 -9.40 -4.07 -5.30
CA TRP A 23 -10.16 -5.26 -5.67
C TRP A 23 -11.65 -5.10 -5.37
N GLY A 24 -12.01 -4.56 -4.20
CA GLY A 24 -13.40 -4.29 -3.83
C GLY A 24 -14.07 -3.31 -4.78
N VAL A 25 -13.39 -2.20 -5.08
CA VAL A 25 -13.88 -1.19 -6.02
C VAL A 25 -13.98 -1.75 -7.45
N SER A 26 -13.10 -2.66 -7.86
CA SER A 26 -13.10 -3.21 -9.22
C SER A 26 -14.06 -4.40 -9.39
N SER A 27 -14.35 -5.14 -8.31
CA SER A 27 -15.18 -6.35 -8.32
C SER A 27 -16.64 -6.09 -8.03
N ALA A 28 -16.97 -4.99 -7.37
CA ALA A 28 -18.33 -4.51 -7.24
C ALA A 28 -18.81 -3.97 -8.60
N LYS A 29 -19.02 -4.86 -9.59
CA LYS A 29 -19.81 -4.60 -10.80
C LYS A 29 -21.26 -4.97 -10.48
N PRO A 30 -22.16 -4.01 -10.20
CA PRO A 30 -23.57 -4.32 -10.09
C PRO A 30 -24.10 -4.52 -11.50
N ALA A 31 -24.88 -5.57 -11.70
CA ALA A 31 -25.77 -5.64 -12.85
C ALA A 31 -26.73 -4.43 -12.79
N GLY A 32 -26.51 -3.43 -13.65
CA GLY A 32 -27.52 -2.42 -13.99
C GLY A 32 -27.73 -1.21 -13.08
N ALA A 33 -26.89 -0.94 -12.07
CA ALA A 33 -27.06 0.26 -11.23
C ALA A 33 -26.19 1.44 -11.72
N GLU A 34 -26.82 2.37 -12.44
CA GLU A 34 -26.31 3.72 -12.63
C GLU A 34 -26.14 4.39 -11.24
N MET A 35 -24.95 4.91 -10.96
CA MET A 35 -24.55 5.61 -9.74
C MET A 35 -24.37 4.75 -8.47
N TRP A 36 -23.10 4.51 -8.11
CA TRP A 36 -22.75 4.07 -6.76
C TRP A 36 -23.11 5.13 -5.73
N SER A 37 -23.79 4.71 -4.66
CA SER A 37 -23.72 5.41 -3.38
C SER A 37 -22.40 5.06 -2.69
N TRP A 38 -21.63 6.06 -2.26
CA TRP A 38 -20.41 5.85 -1.48
C TRP A 38 -20.62 5.00 -0.23
N SER A 39 -21.82 5.03 0.37
CA SER A 39 -22.15 4.17 1.51
C SER A 39 -22.13 2.68 1.16
N ALA A 40 -22.59 2.30 -0.04
CA ALA A 40 -22.60 0.91 -0.49
C ALA A 40 -21.18 0.39 -0.78
N VAL A 41 -20.32 1.24 -1.35
CA VAL A 41 -18.91 0.93 -1.62
C VAL A 41 -18.15 0.70 -0.32
N LEU A 42 -18.31 1.61 0.64
CA LEU A 42 -17.65 1.53 1.94
C LEU A 42 -18.14 0.32 2.76
N ALA A 43 -19.39 -0.08 2.59
CA ALA A 43 -19.95 -1.27 3.24
C ALA A 43 -19.54 -2.59 2.56
N TYR A 44 -19.02 -2.56 1.33
CA TYR A 44 -18.60 -3.77 0.62
C TYR A 44 -17.38 -4.39 1.30
N TRP A 45 -17.46 -5.69 1.59
CA TRP A 45 -16.51 -6.36 2.49
C TRP A 45 -15.02 -6.19 2.11
N PRO A 46 -14.59 -6.20 0.83
CA PRO A 46 -13.18 -6.05 0.52
C PRO A 46 -12.69 -4.61 0.72
N VAL A 47 -13.57 -3.63 0.47
CA VAL A 47 -13.26 -2.22 0.73
C VAL A 47 -13.18 -1.99 2.24
N ALA A 48 -14.14 -2.49 3.01
CA ALA A 48 -14.16 -2.40 4.46
C ALA A 48 -12.92 -3.09 5.09
N ALA A 49 -12.58 -4.30 4.64
CA ALA A 49 -11.39 -5.02 5.07
C ALA A 49 -10.11 -4.26 4.69
N GLY A 50 -10.05 -3.70 3.48
CA GLY A 50 -8.93 -2.89 3.03
C GLY A 50 -8.74 -1.63 3.91
N LEU A 51 -9.84 -0.94 4.26
CA LEU A 51 -9.84 0.20 5.17
C LEU A 51 -9.38 -0.18 6.57
N ALA A 52 -9.85 -1.32 7.09
CA ALA A 52 -9.38 -1.84 8.37
C ALA A 52 -7.87 -2.14 8.34
N CYS A 53 -7.38 -2.82 7.30
CA CYS A 53 -5.94 -3.07 7.12
C CYS A 53 -5.12 -1.77 7.07
N TYR A 54 -5.59 -0.75 6.33
CA TYR A 54 -4.93 0.54 6.24
C TYR A 54 -4.96 1.31 7.57
N GLY A 55 -6.06 1.23 8.31
CA GLY A 55 -6.19 1.75 9.67
C GLY A 55 -5.20 1.09 10.63
N PHE A 56 -5.11 -0.24 10.64
CA PHE A 56 -4.14 -0.97 11.46
C PHE A 56 -2.69 -0.68 11.04
N SER A 57 -2.43 -0.57 9.74
CA SER A 57 -1.14 -0.12 9.21
C SER A 57 -0.73 1.23 9.80
N SER A 58 -1.67 2.17 9.94
CA SER A 58 -1.44 3.48 10.54
C SER A 58 -1.10 3.39 12.03
N VAL A 59 -1.69 2.45 12.77
CA VAL A 59 -1.31 2.21 14.19
C VAL A 59 0.14 1.75 14.30
N PHE A 60 0.56 0.80 13.47
CA PHE A 60 1.95 0.35 13.44
C PHE A 60 2.91 1.46 12.97
N TRP A 61 2.47 2.31 12.04
CA TRP A 61 3.21 3.49 11.60
C TRP A 61 3.47 4.44 12.75
N LEU A 62 2.46 4.73 13.60
CA LEU A 62 2.64 5.57 14.79
C LEU A 62 3.68 4.98 15.75
N PHE A 63 3.70 3.66 15.95
CA PHE A 63 4.74 3.01 16.76
C PHE A 63 6.13 3.11 16.14
N ALA A 64 6.25 3.03 14.81
CA ALA A 64 7.51 3.23 14.10
C ALA A 64 8.00 4.68 14.25
N LEU A 65 7.12 5.67 14.08
CA LEU A 65 7.47 7.10 14.22
C LEU A 65 7.93 7.49 15.63
N ARG A 66 7.54 6.76 16.66
CA ARG A 66 8.07 6.95 18.03
C ARG A 66 9.53 6.55 18.16
N LYS A 67 10.07 5.76 17.22
CA LYS A 67 11.40 5.14 17.31
C LYS A 67 12.35 5.59 16.22
N PHE A 68 11.81 5.99 15.07
CA PHE A 68 12.60 6.45 13.92
C PHE A 68 12.33 7.93 13.65
N PRO A 69 13.37 8.72 13.32
CA PRO A 69 13.13 10.03 12.74
C PRO A 69 12.41 9.87 11.40
N LEU A 70 11.58 10.85 11.05
CA LEU A 70 10.76 10.80 9.85
C LEU A 70 11.62 10.61 8.58
N SER A 71 12.80 11.22 8.53
CA SER A 71 13.76 11.08 7.42
C SER A 71 14.26 9.65 7.20
N THR A 72 14.26 8.80 8.23
CA THR A 72 14.62 7.38 8.12
C THR A 72 13.41 6.49 7.86
N ALA A 73 12.24 6.83 8.44
CA ALA A 73 11.03 6.03 8.27
C ALA A 73 10.39 6.20 6.89
N TYR A 74 10.33 7.43 6.37
CA TYR A 74 9.62 7.75 5.12
C TYR A 74 10.18 7.04 3.87
N PRO A 75 11.51 6.90 3.68
CA PRO A 75 12.07 6.10 2.58
C PRO A 75 11.57 4.65 2.58
N MET A 76 11.24 4.10 3.74
CA MET A 76 10.73 2.73 3.81
C MET A 76 9.28 2.61 3.30
N VAL A 77 8.52 3.71 3.22
CA VAL A 77 7.19 3.74 2.59
C VAL A 77 7.29 3.42 1.09
N SER A 78 8.41 3.76 0.45
CA SER A 78 8.66 3.43 -0.95
C SER A 78 8.65 1.92 -1.19
N LEU A 79 9.01 1.09 -0.21
CA LEU A 79 8.87 -0.38 -0.33
C LEU A 79 7.40 -0.77 -0.52
N GLY A 80 6.47 -0.09 0.15
CA GLY A 80 5.04 -0.28 -0.01
C GLY A 80 4.56 0.10 -1.40
N TYR A 81 5.06 1.22 -1.94
CA TYR A 81 4.76 1.62 -3.32
C TYR A 81 5.18 0.54 -4.33
N ILE A 82 6.41 0.01 -4.21
CA ILE A 82 6.92 -1.04 -5.08
C ILE A 82 6.10 -2.32 -4.92
N LEU A 83 5.76 -2.69 -3.69
CA LEU A 83 4.95 -3.87 -3.40
C LEU A 83 3.55 -3.74 -4.04
N VAL A 84 2.88 -2.60 -3.88
CA VAL A 84 1.56 -2.35 -4.51
C VAL A 84 1.67 -2.38 -6.03
N MET A 85 2.73 -1.79 -6.61
CA MET A 85 2.97 -1.82 -8.06
C MET A 85 3.11 -3.26 -8.57
N VAL A 86 3.91 -4.08 -7.89
CA VAL A 86 4.14 -5.49 -8.25
C VAL A 86 2.86 -6.31 -8.08
N LEU A 87 2.15 -6.14 -6.96
CA LEU A 87 0.88 -6.80 -6.72
C LEU A 87 -0.18 -6.37 -7.74
N GLY A 88 -0.18 -5.10 -8.17
CA GLY A 88 -1.09 -4.62 -9.19
C GLY A 88 -0.85 -5.24 -10.57
N PHE A 89 0.42 -5.40 -10.95
CA PHE A 89 0.81 -6.13 -12.14
C PHE A 89 0.33 -7.59 -12.11
N TYR A 90 0.57 -8.32 -11.01
CA TYR A 90 0.21 -9.74 -10.93
C TYR A 90 -1.29 -9.99 -10.73
N LEU A 91 -1.94 -9.26 -9.81
CA LEU A 91 -3.33 -9.53 -9.39
C LEU A 91 -4.36 -8.86 -10.30
N PHE A 92 -4.06 -7.66 -10.81
CA PHE A 92 -4.99 -6.90 -11.66
C PHE A 92 -4.58 -6.90 -13.14
N GLN A 93 -3.49 -7.59 -13.50
CA GLN A 93 -2.96 -7.66 -14.87
C GLN A 93 -2.70 -6.26 -15.46
N GLU A 94 -2.29 -5.32 -14.60
CA GLU A 94 -1.99 -3.95 -15.03
C GLU A 94 -0.77 -3.92 -15.96
N SER A 95 -0.87 -3.23 -17.09
CA SER A 95 0.27 -3.03 -17.98
C SER A 95 1.24 -2.00 -17.38
N LEU A 96 2.39 -2.48 -16.89
CA LEU A 96 3.48 -1.62 -16.45
C LEU A 96 4.46 -1.38 -17.59
N SER A 97 4.64 -0.10 -17.96
CA SER A 97 5.65 0.27 -18.95
C SER A 97 7.06 0.06 -18.40
N MET A 98 8.05 -0.13 -19.28
CA MET A 98 9.45 -0.22 -18.86
C MET A 98 9.92 1.01 -18.09
N GLN A 99 9.37 2.19 -18.38
CA GLN A 99 9.66 3.42 -17.63
C GLN A 99 9.26 3.30 -16.15
N LYS A 100 8.12 2.66 -15.84
CA LYS A 100 7.70 2.43 -14.44
C LYS A 100 8.66 1.48 -13.72
N TRP A 101 9.13 0.43 -14.40
CA TRP A 101 10.12 -0.49 -13.84
C TRP A 101 11.47 0.19 -13.57
N PHE A 102 11.95 1.02 -14.50
CA PHE A 102 13.17 1.80 -14.27
C PHE A 102 13.03 2.82 -13.13
N GLY A 103 11.90 3.53 -13.08
CA GLY A 103 11.60 4.44 -11.98
C GLY A 103 11.55 3.72 -10.62
N ALA A 104 10.92 2.55 -10.57
CA ALA A 104 10.88 1.69 -9.40
C ALA A 104 12.29 1.27 -8.93
N ALA A 105 13.15 0.85 -9.86
CA ALA A 105 14.55 0.53 -9.54
C ALA A 105 15.31 1.75 -9.01
N PHE A 106 15.10 2.93 -9.60
CA PHE A 106 15.74 4.17 -9.17
C PHE A 106 15.30 4.61 -7.76
N ILE A 107 14.01 4.49 -7.44
CA ILE A 107 13.47 4.71 -6.10
C ILE A 107 14.16 3.77 -5.11
N MET A 108 14.26 2.48 -5.43
CA MET A 108 14.93 1.50 -4.55
C MET A 108 16.40 1.84 -4.31
N CYS A 109 17.14 2.28 -5.34
CA CYS A 109 18.51 2.77 -5.17
C CYS A 109 18.57 3.97 -4.22
N GLY A 110 17.67 4.95 -4.39
CA GLY A 110 17.58 6.11 -3.48
C GLY A 110 17.31 5.71 -2.03
N VAL A 111 16.39 4.77 -1.81
CA VAL A 111 16.09 4.23 -0.47
C VAL A 111 17.32 3.57 0.16
N LEU A 112 18.09 2.78 -0.61
CA LEU A 112 19.30 2.12 -0.13
C LEU A 112 20.40 3.11 0.24
N LEU A 113 20.53 4.22 -0.50
CA LEU A 113 21.47 5.28 -0.18
C LEU A 113 21.10 5.98 1.13
N ILE A 114 19.82 6.32 1.31
CA ILE A 114 19.34 6.97 2.54
C ILE A 114 19.44 6.03 3.74
N ALA A 115 19.13 4.74 3.56
CA ALA A 115 19.19 3.76 4.66
C ALA A 115 20.62 3.49 5.16
N ARG A 116 21.65 3.84 4.38
CA ARG A 116 23.07 3.71 4.73
C ARG A 116 23.70 4.99 5.27
N ALA A 117 23.02 6.12 5.16
CA ALA A 117 23.47 7.42 5.66
C ALA A 117 23.11 7.59 7.15
#